data_AF-F3ADP1-F1
#
_entry.id   AF-F3ADP1-F1
#
_cell.length_a   1.000
_cell.length_b   1.000
_cell.length_c   1.000
_cell.angle_alpha   90.00
_cell.angle_beta   90.00
_cell.angle_gamma   90.00
#
_symmetry.space_group_name_H-M   'P 1'
#
loop_
_entity.id
_entity.type
_entity.pdbx_description
1 polymer ?
#
loop_
_entity_poly.entity_id
_entity_poly.type
_entity_poly.pdbx_seq_one_letter_code
_entity_poly.pdbx_strand_id
1 'polypeptide(L)'
;MQKKQATGVDTWAMLPVYGSIFVIICTIFLPWISIPVLKYSKLPTTYTFWNFDECVQNVKRSIQEGGRLKMNTFTGQELEILQTIGQILKIAAVLLIVAMLICGIVSYKMKKKGVVYVKILFFIAALYPVFVFLLIGAGNLFINERMGRTSDFINLTIHSYIQMTSWQYGQLIISALLFIFARKFLDTQAEKKQQMYIERSMKKDRRIGKRTLVSLLLILAAIPFVIFFGIFFLNDRSDIFISMCIIGLSMIPFCMVFEGRNPQAREILLIAVMAAIAVVGRMAFFMLPQFKPVTAIVIIAGVGLGAEAGFLTGAMAGFVSNFFFGQGPWTPWQMFSFGIIGFLAGVIFSKSKNRKGSREAEWLHVLTLCIFGGLATLVIYGLLMDTSTVFMSSQELTWQAFLAVYISGFPFNVIHAVSTVIFLFFLALPMERKLDRIKKKYGILEV
;
A
#
# COMPACT_ATOMS: atom_id res chain seq x y z
N MET A 1 2.17 38.99 -20.02
CA MET A 1 2.13 37.60 -20.54
C MET A 1 0.98 36.85 -19.91
N GLN A 2 -0.08 36.56 -20.68
CA GLN A 2 -1.16 35.66 -20.24
C GLN A 2 -0.57 34.31 -19.83
N LYS A 3 -0.82 33.88 -18.59
CA LYS A 3 -0.47 32.53 -18.09
C LYS A 3 -1.26 31.50 -18.91
N LYS A 4 -0.74 31.09 -20.07
CA LYS A 4 -1.21 29.89 -20.77
C LYS A 4 -1.09 28.72 -19.80
N GLN A 5 -2.25 28.22 -19.34
CA GLN A 5 -2.36 26.96 -18.63
C GLN A 5 -1.75 25.88 -19.53
N ALA A 6 -0.82 25.11 -18.98
CA ALA A 6 -0.26 23.98 -19.70
C ALA A 6 -1.37 22.95 -19.97
N THR A 7 -1.44 22.53 -21.22
CA THR A 7 -2.35 21.50 -21.76
C THR A 7 -1.86 20.07 -21.44
N GLY A 8 -0.77 19.94 -20.68
CA GLY A 8 -0.37 18.68 -20.08
C GLY A 8 -1.42 18.23 -19.06
N VAL A 9 -1.83 16.97 -19.17
CA VAL A 9 -2.62 16.29 -18.16
C VAL A 9 -1.69 16.02 -16.98
N ASP A 10 -1.63 16.96 -16.04
CA ASP A 10 -0.88 16.81 -14.79
C ASP A 10 -1.48 15.63 -14.01
N THR A 11 -0.74 14.54 -13.81
CA THR A 11 -1.23 13.28 -13.22
C THR A 11 -1.92 13.49 -11.86
N TRP A 12 -1.44 14.46 -11.09
CA TRP A 12 -2.02 14.86 -9.80
C TRP A 12 -3.38 15.56 -9.93
N ALA A 13 -3.58 16.36 -10.98
CA ALA A 13 -4.85 17.04 -11.23
C ALA A 13 -5.95 16.07 -11.71
N MET A 14 -5.58 14.86 -12.14
CA MET A 14 -6.51 13.78 -12.47
C MET A 14 -6.98 12.99 -11.24
N LEU A 15 -6.31 13.06 -10.08
CA LEU A 15 -6.73 12.33 -8.87
C LEU A 15 -8.15 12.71 -8.41
N PRO A 16 -8.56 13.99 -8.35
CA PRO A 16 -9.95 14.35 -8.08
C PRO A 16 -10.92 13.82 -9.15
N VAL A 17 -10.49 13.73 -10.42
CA VAL A 17 -11.32 13.18 -11.50
C VAL A 17 -11.53 11.68 -11.29
N TYR A 18 -10.46 10.92 -11.05
CA TYR A 18 -10.56 9.49 -10.73
C TYR A 18 -11.33 9.23 -9.44
N GLY A 19 -11.16 10.08 -8.43
CA GLY A 19 -11.95 10.04 -7.21
C GLY A 19 -13.44 10.21 -7.47
N SER A 20 -13.82 11.18 -8.33
CA SER A 20 -15.23 11.37 -8.70
C SER A 20 -15.80 10.18 -9.47
N ILE A 21 -15.03 9.58 -10.39
CA ILE A 21 -15.42 8.38 -11.14
C ILE A 21 -15.59 7.19 -10.19
N PHE A 22 -14.67 7.01 -9.23
CA PHE A 22 -14.76 5.96 -8.23
C PHE A 22 -16.04 6.07 -7.40
N VAL A 23 -16.39 7.26 -6.90
CA VAL A 23 -17.63 7.49 -6.14
C VAL A 23 -18.87 7.15 -6.99
N ILE A 24 -18.87 7.51 -8.28
CA ILE A 24 -19.97 7.16 -9.21
C ILE A 24 -20.08 5.64 -9.37
N ILE A 25 -18.97 4.95 -9.60
CA ILE A 25 -18.95 3.48 -9.74
C ILE A 25 -19.46 2.82 -8.46
N CYS A 26 -19.00 3.28 -7.28
CA CYS A 26 -19.48 2.80 -6.00
C CYS A 26 -20.99 2.96 -5.87
N THR A 27 -21.53 4.12 -6.26
CA THR A 27 -22.96 4.42 -6.13
C THR A 27 -23.83 3.62 -7.09
N ILE A 28 -23.36 3.34 -8.31
CA ILE A 28 -24.14 2.64 -9.33
C ILE A 28 -24.07 1.12 -9.17
N PHE A 29 -22.86 0.56 -9.06
CA PHE A 29 -22.62 -0.87 -9.29
C PHE A 29 -22.32 -1.67 -8.03
N LEU A 30 -21.74 -1.04 -7.01
CA LEU A 30 -21.28 -1.77 -5.83
C LEU A 30 -22.41 -1.92 -4.82
N PRO A 31 -22.46 -3.03 -4.06
CA PRO A 31 -23.46 -3.20 -3.01
C PRO A 31 -23.25 -2.14 -1.91
N TRP A 32 -24.35 -1.73 -1.28
CA TRP A 32 -24.39 -0.72 -0.22
C TRP A 32 -24.92 -1.23 1.12
N ILE A 33 -25.62 -2.35 1.10
CA ILE A 33 -26.24 -2.91 2.31
C ILE A 33 -25.86 -4.39 2.37
N SER A 34 -25.37 -4.83 3.52
CA SER A 34 -25.07 -6.22 3.82
C SER A 34 -25.96 -6.71 4.96
N ILE A 35 -26.62 -7.84 4.78
CA ILE A 35 -27.39 -8.54 5.81
C ILE A 35 -26.85 -9.97 5.88
N PRO A 36 -25.77 -10.21 6.65
CA PRO A 36 -25.09 -11.52 6.68
C PRO A 36 -26.00 -12.67 7.10
N VAL A 37 -27.03 -12.36 7.90
CA VAL A 37 -27.96 -13.33 8.47
C VAL A 37 -28.84 -14.00 7.41
N LEU A 38 -29.04 -13.38 6.24
CA LEU A 38 -29.78 -13.98 5.12
C LEU A 38 -29.05 -15.19 4.50
N LYS A 39 -27.75 -15.36 4.75
CA LYS A 39 -26.97 -16.52 4.30
C LYS A 39 -27.58 -17.84 4.81
N TYR A 40 -28.14 -17.82 6.02
CA TYR A 40 -28.75 -19.00 6.63
C TYR A 40 -30.07 -19.41 5.97
N SER A 41 -30.72 -18.50 5.25
CA SER A 41 -31.94 -18.74 4.48
C SER A 41 -31.66 -18.93 2.98
N LYS A 42 -30.38 -19.07 2.58
CA LYS A 42 -29.92 -19.18 1.18
C LYS A 42 -30.37 -18.01 0.28
N LEU A 43 -30.54 -16.83 0.85
CA LEU A 43 -30.90 -15.61 0.14
C LEU A 43 -29.66 -14.71 -0.08
N PRO A 44 -29.69 -13.78 -1.06
CA PRO A 44 -28.61 -12.82 -1.26
C PRO A 44 -28.30 -12.04 0.02
N THR A 45 -27.02 -11.87 0.33
CA THR A 45 -26.59 -11.17 1.55
C THR A 45 -26.25 -9.70 1.32
N THR A 46 -26.07 -9.28 0.06
CA THR A 46 -25.64 -7.92 -0.28
C THR A 46 -26.54 -7.31 -1.34
N TYR A 47 -26.90 -6.04 -1.16
CA TYR A 47 -27.84 -5.33 -2.01
C TYR A 47 -27.33 -3.95 -2.38
N THR A 48 -27.64 -3.51 -3.60
CA THR A 48 -27.49 -2.12 -4.05
C THR A 48 -28.73 -1.31 -3.64
N PHE A 49 -28.65 0.03 -3.68
CA PHE A 49 -29.83 0.87 -3.45
C PHE A 49 -30.92 0.68 -4.52
N TRP A 50 -30.52 0.28 -5.73
CA TRP A 50 -31.43 0.01 -6.84
C TRP A 50 -32.31 -1.21 -6.53
N ASN A 51 -31.74 -2.22 -5.89
CA ASN A 51 -32.42 -3.47 -5.51
C ASN A 51 -32.91 -3.44 -4.05
N PHE A 52 -33.15 -2.25 -3.48
CA PHE A 52 -33.60 -2.12 -2.10
C PHE A 52 -34.96 -2.82 -1.87
N ASP A 53 -35.86 -2.79 -2.84
CA ASP A 53 -37.17 -3.44 -2.74
C ASP A 53 -37.03 -4.97 -2.65
N GLU A 54 -36.09 -5.54 -3.40
CA GLU A 54 -35.73 -6.95 -3.34
C GLU A 54 -35.14 -7.31 -1.97
N CYS A 55 -34.30 -6.44 -1.40
CA CYS A 55 -33.76 -6.60 -0.04
C CYS A 55 -34.90 -6.73 0.99
N VAL A 56 -35.87 -5.81 0.96
CA VAL A 56 -37.01 -5.83 1.89
C VAL A 56 -37.85 -7.11 1.71
N GLN A 57 -38.10 -7.54 0.47
CA GLN A 57 -38.82 -8.78 0.19
C GLN A 57 -38.06 -10.02 0.69
N ASN A 58 -36.75 -10.10 0.49
CA ASN A 58 -35.93 -11.22 0.96
C ASN A 58 -35.83 -11.26 2.49
N VAL A 59 -35.79 -10.11 3.16
CA VAL A 59 -35.90 -10.05 4.61
C VAL A 59 -37.25 -10.58 5.08
N LYS A 60 -38.35 -10.14 4.47
CA LYS A 60 -39.70 -10.65 4.78
C LYS A 60 -39.80 -12.17 4.59
N ARG A 61 -39.28 -12.68 3.48
CA ARG A 61 -39.24 -14.12 3.17
C ARG A 61 -38.45 -14.90 4.23
N SER A 62 -37.27 -14.39 4.61
CA SER A 62 -36.46 -15.02 5.65
C SER A 62 -37.15 -15.08 7.01
N ILE A 63 -38.02 -14.12 7.34
CA ILE A 63 -38.80 -14.13 8.58
C ILE A 63 -39.90 -15.21 8.50
N GLN A 64 -40.60 -15.29 7.37
CA GLN A 64 -41.68 -16.26 7.14
C GLN A 64 -41.17 -17.72 7.14
N GLU A 65 -39.97 -17.94 6.61
CA GLU A 65 -39.31 -19.26 6.58
C GLU A 65 -38.67 -19.66 7.92
N GLY A 66 -38.85 -18.87 8.99
CA GLY A 66 -38.32 -19.18 10.33
C GLY A 66 -36.81 -18.97 10.46
N GLY A 67 -36.24 -18.05 9.67
CA GLY A 67 -34.82 -17.72 9.70
C GLY A 67 -34.34 -17.10 11.02
N ARG A 68 -33.06 -16.75 11.06
CA ARG A 68 -32.37 -16.22 12.26
C ARG A 68 -32.91 -14.86 12.73
N LEU A 69 -33.68 -14.14 11.92
CA LEU A 69 -34.42 -12.93 12.30
C LEU A 69 -35.76 -13.33 12.92
N LYS A 70 -35.75 -13.70 14.20
CA LYS A 70 -36.95 -14.11 14.95
C LYS A 70 -37.77 -12.89 15.37
N MET A 71 -38.49 -12.30 14.42
CA MET A 71 -39.39 -11.17 14.67
C MET A 71 -40.72 -11.35 13.93
N ASN A 72 -41.77 -10.65 14.38
CA ASN A 72 -43.04 -10.62 13.66
C ASN A 72 -42.85 -9.98 12.27
N THR A 73 -43.61 -10.45 11.28
CA THR A 73 -43.60 -9.87 9.93
C THR A 73 -43.93 -8.38 9.96
N PHE A 74 -43.37 -7.62 9.02
CA PHE A 74 -43.63 -6.18 8.89
C PHE A 74 -45.12 -5.89 8.70
N THR A 75 -45.62 -4.85 9.36
CA THR A 75 -46.97 -4.34 9.13
C THR A 75 -47.05 -3.58 7.80
N GLY A 76 -48.26 -3.31 7.29
CA GLY A 76 -48.45 -2.54 6.06
C GLY A 76 -47.81 -1.16 6.13
N GLN A 77 -47.97 -0.47 7.27
CA GLN A 77 -47.38 0.85 7.53
C GLN A 77 -45.84 0.81 7.56
N GLU A 78 -45.25 -0.23 8.16
CA GLU A 78 -43.79 -0.38 8.20
C GLU A 78 -43.20 -0.64 6.81
N LEU A 79 -43.94 -1.36 5.97
CA LEU A 79 -43.54 -1.60 4.59
C LEU A 79 -43.56 -0.30 3.77
N GLU A 80 -44.56 0.56 3.97
CA GLU A 80 -44.63 1.89 3.35
C GLU A 80 -43.47 2.80 3.79
N ILE A 81 -43.11 2.77 5.08
CA ILE A 81 -41.95 3.51 5.61
C ILE A 81 -40.65 3.00 4.96
N LEU A 82 -40.46 1.68 4.88
CA LEU A 82 -39.27 1.08 4.25
C LEU A 82 -39.20 1.43 2.76
N GLN A 83 -40.32 1.39 2.04
CA GLN A 83 -40.38 1.82 0.64
C GLN A 83 -40.01 3.30 0.48
N THR A 84 -40.51 4.17 1.37
CA THR A 84 -40.18 5.60 1.38
C THR A 84 -38.68 5.82 1.62
N ILE A 85 -38.08 5.10 2.58
CA ILE A 85 -36.63 5.13 2.83
C ILE A 85 -35.86 4.68 1.58
N GLY A 86 -36.31 3.60 0.92
CA GLY A 86 -35.74 3.13 -0.33
C GLY A 86 -35.75 4.19 -1.43
N GLN A 87 -36.86 4.92 -1.58
CA GLN A 87 -36.97 6.03 -2.53
C GLN A 87 -36.01 7.17 -2.19
N ILE A 88 -35.93 7.58 -0.92
CA ILE A 88 -35.00 8.63 -0.45
C ILE A 88 -33.56 8.24 -0.76
N LEU A 89 -33.17 6.98 -0.48
CA LEU A 89 -31.82 6.48 -0.76
C LEU A 89 -31.50 6.53 -2.26
N LYS A 90 -32.43 6.11 -3.12
CA LYS A 90 -32.30 6.17 -4.59
C LYS A 90 -32.17 7.61 -5.10
N ILE A 91 -33.00 8.53 -4.62
CA ILE A 91 -32.94 9.95 -5.00
C ILE A 91 -31.60 10.55 -4.57
N ALA A 92 -31.19 10.30 -3.32
CA ALA A 92 -29.92 10.80 -2.81
C ALA A 92 -28.70 10.20 -3.55
N ALA A 93 -28.78 8.94 -3.99
CA ALA A 93 -27.78 8.31 -4.85
C ALA A 93 -27.68 9.02 -6.21
N VAL A 94 -28.81 9.34 -6.86
CA VAL A 94 -28.84 10.09 -8.13
C VAL A 94 -28.23 11.49 -7.95
N LEU A 95 -28.59 12.20 -6.89
CA LEU A 95 -28.01 13.52 -6.59
C LEU A 95 -26.50 13.44 -6.37
N LEU A 96 -26.02 12.42 -5.68
CA LEU A 96 -24.58 12.19 -5.50
C LEU A 96 -23.88 11.93 -6.83
N ILE A 97 -24.45 11.11 -7.72
CA ILE A 97 -23.88 10.83 -9.05
C ILE A 97 -23.76 12.13 -9.85
N VAL A 98 -24.82 12.94 -9.89
CA VAL A 98 -24.81 14.24 -10.59
C VAL A 98 -23.76 15.18 -9.99
N ALA A 99 -23.69 15.27 -8.67
CA ALA A 99 -22.68 16.07 -7.97
C ALA A 99 -21.25 15.62 -8.31
N MET A 100 -21.01 14.32 -8.43
CA MET A 100 -19.69 13.78 -8.78
C MET A 100 -19.35 13.96 -10.25
N LEU A 101 -20.32 13.89 -11.17
CA LEU A 101 -20.12 14.24 -12.57
C LEU A 101 -19.69 15.71 -12.71
N ILE A 102 -20.38 16.62 -12.01
CA ILE A 102 -20.00 18.04 -11.94
C ILE A 102 -18.61 18.19 -11.33
N CYS A 103 -18.29 17.45 -10.26
CA CYS A 103 -16.98 17.47 -9.61
C CYS A 103 -15.85 17.09 -10.58
N GLY A 104 -16.03 16.03 -11.37
CA GLY A 104 -15.08 15.61 -12.39
C GLY A 104 -14.88 16.68 -13.47
N ILE A 105 -15.96 17.28 -13.97
CA ILE A 105 -15.90 18.34 -14.99
C ILE A 105 -15.20 19.60 -14.44
N VAL A 106 -15.55 20.03 -13.24
CA VAL A 106 -14.94 21.21 -12.60
C VAL A 106 -13.47 20.97 -12.30
N SER A 107 -13.11 19.78 -11.80
CA SER A 107 -11.72 19.38 -11.56
C SER A 107 -10.90 19.44 -12.85
N TYR A 108 -11.47 18.95 -13.96
CA TYR A 108 -10.80 18.93 -15.26
C TYR A 108 -10.69 20.33 -15.90
N LYS A 109 -11.79 21.10 -15.95
CA LYS A 109 -11.85 22.40 -16.65
C LYS A 109 -11.27 23.56 -15.85
N MET A 110 -11.61 23.66 -14.56
CA MET A 110 -11.29 24.83 -13.74
C MET A 110 -9.97 24.67 -12.98
N LYS A 111 -9.49 23.43 -12.77
CA LYS A 111 -8.24 23.11 -12.06
C LYS A 111 -8.16 23.90 -10.74
N LYS A 112 -7.09 24.67 -10.51
CA LYS A 112 -6.89 25.51 -9.32
C LYS A 112 -8.02 26.49 -9.00
N LYS A 113 -8.72 27.03 -10.00
CA LYS A 113 -9.84 27.97 -9.78
C LYS A 113 -11.08 27.24 -9.24
N GLY A 114 -11.19 25.93 -9.46
CA GLY A 114 -12.31 25.09 -9.03
C GLY A 114 -12.18 24.50 -7.62
N VAL A 115 -11.09 24.75 -6.90
CA VAL A 115 -10.77 24.07 -5.62
C VAL A 115 -11.90 24.16 -4.60
N VAL A 116 -12.53 25.33 -4.46
CA VAL A 116 -13.62 25.52 -3.48
C VAL A 116 -14.80 24.61 -3.81
N TYR A 117 -15.23 24.60 -5.08
CA TYR A 117 -16.33 23.75 -5.56
C TYR A 117 -16.01 22.26 -5.40
N VAL A 118 -14.80 21.84 -5.78
CA VAL A 118 -14.35 20.44 -5.64
C VAL A 118 -14.34 20.01 -4.16
N LYS A 119 -13.89 20.88 -3.25
CA LYS A 119 -13.95 20.61 -1.81
C LYS A 119 -15.39 20.46 -1.32
N ILE A 120 -16.29 21.35 -1.70
CA ILE A 120 -17.70 21.27 -1.30
C ILE A 120 -18.31 19.96 -1.80
N LEU A 121 -18.06 19.58 -3.05
CA LEU A 121 -18.61 18.34 -3.63
C LEU A 121 -18.06 17.09 -2.94
N PHE A 122 -16.75 17.02 -2.68
CA PHE A 122 -16.18 15.89 -1.92
C PHE A 122 -16.60 15.85 -0.45
N PHE A 123 -16.87 17.00 0.15
CA PHE A 123 -17.45 17.06 1.49
C PHE A 123 -18.87 16.46 1.49
N ILE A 124 -19.72 16.84 0.52
CA ILE A 124 -21.05 16.25 0.34
C ILE A 124 -20.94 14.74 0.08
N ALA A 125 -19.99 14.30 -0.74
CA ALA A 125 -19.74 12.89 -1.01
C ALA A 125 -19.32 12.09 0.23
N ALA A 126 -18.59 12.73 1.17
CA ALA A 126 -18.22 12.13 2.45
C ALA A 126 -19.41 12.06 3.43
N LEU A 127 -20.35 13.01 3.37
CA LEU A 127 -21.55 12.98 4.22
C LEU A 127 -22.51 11.84 3.83
N TYR A 128 -22.50 11.41 2.57
CA TYR A 128 -23.46 10.41 2.10
C TYR A 128 -23.29 9.02 2.77
N PRO A 129 -22.10 8.41 2.87
CA PRO A 129 -21.89 7.21 3.68
C PRO A 129 -22.26 7.38 5.16
N VAL A 130 -22.04 8.57 5.73
CA VAL A 130 -22.44 8.87 7.12
C VAL A 130 -23.95 8.87 7.26
N PHE A 131 -24.68 9.45 6.30
CA PHE A 131 -26.14 9.41 6.26
C PHE A 131 -26.67 7.97 6.18
N VAL A 132 -26.08 7.14 5.30
CA VAL A 132 -26.45 5.72 5.17
C VAL A 132 -26.14 4.94 6.45
N PHE A 133 -25.02 5.23 7.12
CA PHE A 133 -24.68 4.63 8.41
C PHE A 133 -25.72 4.92 9.48
N LEU A 134 -26.19 6.17 9.58
CA LEU A 134 -27.23 6.56 10.53
C LEU A 134 -28.57 5.86 10.24
N LEU A 135 -28.95 5.73 8.96
CA LEU A 135 -30.15 4.99 8.55
C LEU A 135 -30.05 3.49 8.90
N ILE A 136 -28.90 2.88 8.67
CA ILE A 136 -28.66 1.48 9.07
C ILE A 136 -28.69 1.33 10.58
N GLY A 137 -28.13 2.28 11.33
CA GLY A 137 -28.22 2.33 12.79
C GLY A 137 -29.68 2.37 13.27
N ALA A 138 -30.51 3.22 12.68
CA ALA A 138 -31.95 3.28 12.96
C ALA A 138 -32.67 1.97 12.62
N GLY A 139 -32.33 1.34 11.49
CA GLY A 139 -32.86 0.02 11.12
C GLY A 139 -32.47 -1.09 12.09
N ASN A 140 -31.23 -1.08 12.59
CA ASN A 140 -30.78 -2.03 13.61
C ASN A 140 -31.43 -1.78 14.97
N LEU A 141 -31.71 -0.53 15.34
CA LEU A 141 -32.47 -0.20 16.54
C LEU A 141 -33.87 -0.83 16.47
N PHE A 142 -34.56 -0.62 15.35
CA PHE A 142 -35.88 -1.21 15.09
C PHE A 142 -35.87 -2.75 15.17
N ILE A 143 -34.86 -3.40 14.59
CA ILE A 143 -34.70 -4.86 14.65
C ILE A 143 -34.41 -5.34 16.08
N ASN A 144 -33.54 -4.66 16.82
CA ASN A 144 -33.15 -5.05 18.18
C ASN A 144 -34.33 -4.94 19.16
N GLU A 145 -35.13 -3.88 19.07
CA GLU A 145 -36.34 -3.72 19.88
C GLU A 145 -37.32 -4.89 19.67
N ARG A 146 -37.55 -5.29 18.42
CA ARG A 146 -38.46 -6.39 18.09
C ARG A 146 -37.95 -7.77 18.49
N MET A 147 -36.63 -7.95 18.60
CA MET A 147 -36.03 -9.20 19.07
C MET A 147 -35.75 -9.22 20.57
N GLY A 148 -36.07 -8.13 21.29
CA GLY A 148 -35.78 -8.02 22.73
C GLY A 148 -34.28 -7.98 23.05
N ARG A 149 -33.44 -7.45 22.13
CA ARG A 149 -31.99 -7.35 22.30
C ARG A 149 -31.60 -5.96 22.84
N THR A 150 -30.53 -5.90 23.62
CA THR A 150 -29.99 -4.61 24.11
C THR A 150 -29.46 -3.76 22.95
N SER A 151 -29.81 -2.47 22.95
CA SER A 151 -29.44 -1.50 21.91
C SER A 151 -28.16 -0.73 22.24
N ASP A 152 -27.15 -1.43 22.76
CA ASP A 152 -25.84 -0.83 23.04
C ASP A 152 -25.10 -0.51 21.73
N PHE A 153 -24.17 0.45 21.78
CA PHE A 153 -23.37 0.87 20.62
C PHE A 153 -22.76 -0.31 19.85
N ILE A 154 -22.26 -1.32 20.57
CA ILE A 154 -21.67 -2.53 19.98
C ILE A 154 -22.71 -3.34 19.21
N ASN A 155 -23.94 -3.47 19.71
CA ASN A 155 -25.02 -4.23 19.05
C ASN A 155 -25.64 -3.47 17.87
N LEU A 156 -25.57 -2.14 17.88
CA LEU A 156 -26.04 -1.30 16.77
C LEU A 156 -25.01 -1.20 15.63
N THR A 157 -23.72 -1.41 15.92
CA THR A 157 -22.63 -1.19 14.94
C THR A 157 -21.88 -2.47 14.59
N ILE A 158 -21.27 -3.15 15.56
CA ILE A 158 -20.37 -4.30 15.34
C ILE A 158 -21.14 -5.62 15.20
N HIS A 159 -22.07 -5.89 16.12
CA HIS A 159 -22.88 -7.12 16.11
C HIS A 159 -24.29 -6.91 15.53
N SER A 160 -24.39 -5.95 14.63
CA SER A 160 -25.61 -5.56 13.92
C SER A 160 -26.02 -6.59 12.87
N TYR A 161 -27.31 -6.62 12.55
CA TYR A 161 -27.87 -7.49 11.52
C TYR A 161 -27.74 -6.88 10.13
N ILE A 162 -27.84 -5.56 10.05
CA ILE A 162 -27.64 -4.77 8.84
C ILE A 162 -26.31 -4.02 8.98
N GLN A 163 -25.43 -4.18 8.00
CA GLN A 163 -24.10 -3.57 7.97
C GLN A 163 -23.86 -2.86 6.63
N MET A 164 -22.96 -1.86 6.64
CA MET A 164 -22.40 -1.33 5.41
C MET A 164 -21.33 -2.29 4.89
N THR A 165 -21.25 -2.44 3.57
CA THR A 165 -20.14 -3.12 2.90
C THR A 165 -18.88 -2.26 2.90
N SER A 166 -17.74 -2.86 2.56
CA SER A 166 -16.43 -2.22 2.60
C SER A 166 -16.28 -1.03 1.64
N TRP A 167 -17.06 -1.00 0.56
CA TRP A 167 -16.99 0.03 -0.49
C TRP A 167 -17.37 1.43 0.01
N GLN A 168 -18.26 1.52 0.98
CA GLN A 168 -18.78 2.76 1.55
C GLN A 168 -17.76 3.41 2.47
N TYR A 169 -17.08 2.58 3.26
CA TYR A 169 -15.93 3.02 4.04
C TYR A 169 -14.81 3.50 3.10
N GLY A 170 -14.56 2.79 2.01
CA GLY A 170 -13.62 3.23 0.96
C GLY A 170 -14.00 4.58 0.34
N GLN A 171 -15.27 4.76 -0.03
CA GLN A 171 -15.81 6.03 -0.53
C GLN A 171 -15.63 7.17 0.47
N LEU A 172 -15.95 6.94 1.75
CA LEU A 172 -15.81 7.93 2.81
C LEU A 172 -14.37 8.39 2.95
N ILE A 173 -13.42 7.45 3.03
CA ILE A 173 -12.00 7.74 3.19
C ILE A 173 -11.47 8.52 1.98
N ILE A 174 -11.77 8.08 0.76
CA ILE A 174 -11.32 8.76 -0.46
C ILE A 174 -11.91 10.17 -0.55
N SER A 175 -13.19 10.33 -0.25
CA SER A 175 -13.87 11.63 -0.28
C SER A 175 -13.30 12.59 0.77
N ALA A 176 -13.03 12.11 1.99
CA ALA A 176 -12.42 12.90 3.05
C ALA A 176 -10.98 13.32 2.70
N LEU A 177 -10.16 12.40 2.15
CA LEU A 177 -8.81 12.71 1.70
C LEU A 177 -8.81 13.74 0.58
N LEU A 178 -9.67 13.57 -0.42
CA LEU A 178 -9.79 14.52 -1.53
C LEU A 178 -10.33 15.87 -1.06
N PHE A 179 -11.23 15.92 -0.07
CA PHE A 179 -11.64 17.17 0.57
C PHE A 179 -10.45 17.91 1.22
N ILE A 180 -9.59 17.20 1.96
CA ILE A 180 -8.43 17.79 2.64
C ILE A 180 -7.38 18.26 1.63
N PHE A 181 -7.05 17.39 0.66
CA PHE A 181 -5.90 17.58 -0.24
C PHE A 181 -6.23 18.14 -1.63
N ALA A 182 -7.51 18.39 -1.97
CA ALA A 182 -7.92 18.92 -3.28
C ALA A 182 -7.13 20.17 -3.69
N ARG A 183 -6.81 21.07 -2.74
CA ARG A 183 -6.01 22.27 -3.04
C ARG A 183 -4.59 21.92 -3.51
N LYS A 184 -3.96 20.91 -2.92
CA LYS A 184 -2.61 20.44 -3.29
C LYS A 184 -2.65 19.77 -4.67
N PHE A 185 -3.66 18.94 -4.92
CA PHE A 185 -3.78 18.18 -6.17
C PHE A 185 -4.17 19.02 -7.38
N LEU A 186 -5.02 20.03 -7.21
CA LEU A 186 -5.45 20.91 -8.30
C LEU A 186 -4.47 22.08 -8.57
N ASP A 187 -3.39 22.22 -7.79
CA ASP A 187 -2.39 23.27 -7.98
C ASP A 187 -1.36 22.90 -9.05
N THR A 188 -1.70 23.14 -10.31
CA THR A 188 -0.81 22.90 -11.46
C THR A 188 0.41 23.83 -11.53
N GLN A 189 0.55 24.78 -10.60
CA GLN A 189 1.75 25.61 -10.49
C GLN A 189 2.82 24.99 -9.58
N ALA A 190 2.48 23.99 -8.77
CA ALA A 190 3.43 23.27 -7.92
C ALA A 190 4.46 22.50 -8.76
N GLU A 191 4.01 21.84 -9.83
CA GLU A 191 4.88 21.14 -10.78
C GLU A 191 5.73 22.10 -11.63
N LYS A 192 5.19 23.26 -12.06
CA LYS A 192 6.01 24.29 -12.74
C LYS A 192 7.11 24.85 -11.86
N LYS A 193 6.87 24.99 -10.55
CA LYS A 193 7.90 25.38 -9.58
C LYS A 193 8.94 24.26 -9.45
N GLN A 194 8.52 22.99 -9.35
CA GLN A 194 9.44 21.84 -9.35
C GLN A 194 10.26 21.75 -10.65
N GLN A 195 9.67 21.92 -11.83
CA GLN A 195 10.39 21.96 -13.11
C GLN A 195 11.41 23.11 -13.19
N MET A 196 11.07 24.33 -12.71
CA MET A 196 12.04 25.43 -12.62
C MET A 196 13.16 25.17 -11.59
N TYR A 197 12.89 24.43 -10.50
CA TYR A 197 13.95 24.01 -9.57
C TYR A 197 14.81 22.86 -10.12
N ILE A 198 14.25 22.00 -10.98
CA ILE A 198 14.99 20.94 -11.70
C ILE A 198 16.05 21.57 -12.62
N GLU A 199 15.80 22.74 -13.21
CA GLU A 199 16.80 23.49 -13.99
C GLU A 199 17.88 24.20 -13.15
N ARG A 200 17.71 24.38 -11.84
CA ARG A 200 18.61 25.28 -11.08
C ARG A 200 19.13 24.82 -9.72
N SER A 201 19.12 23.53 -9.38
CA SER A 201 20.03 23.11 -8.30
C SER A 201 20.57 21.70 -8.45
N MET A 202 21.80 21.61 -8.95
CA MET A 202 22.76 20.59 -8.52
C MET A 202 23.16 20.87 -7.06
N LYS A 203 22.26 20.70 -6.09
CA LYS A 203 22.69 20.70 -4.70
C LYS A 203 23.06 19.26 -4.31
N LYS A 204 24.37 19.05 -4.23
CA LYS A 204 25.01 17.81 -3.79
C LYS A 204 24.66 17.58 -2.32
N ASP A 205 23.71 16.70 -2.04
CA ASP A 205 23.39 16.34 -0.66
C ASP A 205 24.49 15.44 -0.10
N ARG A 206 25.34 16.01 0.76
CA ARG A 206 26.51 15.36 1.35
C ARG A 206 26.26 14.78 2.75
N ARG A 207 25.05 14.86 3.30
CA ARG A 207 24.74 14.35 4.65
C ARG A 207 23.35 13.73 4.74
N ILE A 208 23.22 12.75 5.63
CA ILE A 208 21.94 12.14 6.04
C ILE A 208 21.04 13.28 6.52
N GLY A 209 19.94 13.54 5.83
CA GLY A 209 19.06 14.66 6.14
C GLY A 209 18.43 14.49 7.52
N LYS A 210 18.15 15.60 8.22
CA LYS A 210 17.37 15.59 9.48
C LYS A 210 16.04 14.83 9.36
N ARG A 211 15.51 14.70 8.14
CA ARG A 211 14.30 13.95 7.80
C ARG A 211 14.52 12.44 7.75
N THR A 212 15.65 11.97 7.23
CA THR A 212 16.03 10.55 7.28
C THR A 212 16.26 10.10 8.73
N LEU A 213 16.79 10.99 9.58
CA LEU A 213 16.88 10.78 11.02
C LEU A 213 15.49 10.70 11.69
N VAL A 214 14.55 11.55 11.28
CA VAL A 214 13.14 11.50 11.74
C VAL A 214 12.44 10.23 11.25
N SER A 215 12.70 9.77 10.02
CA SER A 215 12.18 8.49 9.51
C SER A 215 12.75 7.32 10.30
N LEU A 216 14.04 7.35 10.64
CA LEU A 216 14.69 6.38 11.55
C LEU A 216 14.11 6.42 12.97
N LEU A 217 13.84 7.61 13.52
CA LEU A 217 13.20 7.79 14.81
C LEU A 217 11.74 7.32 14.82
N LEU A 218 11.00 7.57 13.73
CA LEU A 218 9.65 7.06 13.52
C LEU A 218 9.65 5.54 13.44
N ILE A 219 10.62 4.92 12.76
CA ILE A 219 10.80 3.46 12.76
C ILE A 219 11.04 2.97 14.20
N LEU A 220 11.93 3.63 14.94
CA LEU A 220 12.31 3.23 16.29
C LEU A 220 11.18 3.43 17.32
N ALA A 221 10.28 4.39 17.13
CA ALA A 221 9.20 4.72 18.07
C ALA A 221 7.82 4.16 17.66
N ALA A 222 7.49 4.16 16.36
CA ALA A 222 6.19 3.70 15.88
C ALA A 222 6.06 2.17 15.89
N ILE A 223 7.15 1.42 15.67
CA ILE A 223 7.12 -0.05 15.74
C ILE A 223 6.82 -0.52 17.17
N PRO A 224 7.50 -0.05 18.23
CA PRO A 224 7.13 -0.38 19.61
C PRO A 224 5.72 0.07 19.99
N PHE A 225 5.27 1.22 19.50
CA PHE A 225 3.92 1.73 19.77
C PHE A 225 2.82 0.85 19.15
N VAL A 226 3.01 0.37 17.92
CA VAL A 226 2.04 -0.53 17.27
C VAL A 226 2.07 -1.93 17.87
N ILE A 227 3.23 -2.42 18.30
CA ILE A 227 3.34 -3.66 19.08
C ILE A 227 2.59 -3.50 20.41
N PHE A 228 2.81 -2.39 21.13
CA PHE A 228 2.10 -2.08 22.38
C PHE A 228 0.58 -1.97 22.18
N PHE A 229 0.13 -1.27 21.14
CA PHE A 229 -1.29 -1.15 20.79
C PHE A 229 -1.90 -2.51 20.41
N GLY A 230 -1.17 -3.35 19.65
CA GLY A 230 -1.59 -4.70 19.30
C GLY A 230 -1.79 -5.59 20.52
N ILE A 231 -0.85 -5.57 21.47
CA ILE A 231 -0.90 -6.37 22.69
C ILE A 231 -2.04 -5.92 23.61
N PHE A 232 -2.24 -4.61 23.79
CA PHE A 232 -3.25 -4.08 24.74
C PHE A 232 -4.68 -4.04 24.18
N PHE A 233 -4.87 -3.76 22.88
CA PHE A 233 -6.20 -3.54 22.30
C PHE A 233 -6.73 -4.71 21.45
N LEU A 234 -5.87 -5.62 20.94
CA LEU A 234 -6.28 -6.70 20.01
C LEU A 234 -6.23 -8.12 20.60
N ASN A 235 -5.83 -8.28 21.87
CA ASN A 235 -6.01 -9.49 22.68
C ASN A 235 -5.65 -10.82 21.96
N ASP A 236 -4.43 -10.90 21.43
CA ASP A 236 -3.81 -12.11 20.82
C ASP A 236 -4.52 -12.76 19.62
N ARG A 237 -5.52 -12.11 19.00
CA ARG A 237 -6.31 -12.77 17.91
C ARG A 237 -5.94 -12.40 16.49
N SER A 238 -4.95 -11.54 16.26
CA SER A 238 -4.62 -11.10 14.89
C SER A 238 -3.15 -10.72 14.68
N ASP A 239 -2.23 -11.65 14.93
CA ASP A 239 -0.79 -11.46 14.67
C ASP A 239 -0.49 -11.11 13.21
N ILE A 240 -1.31 -11.62 12.29
CA ILE A 240 -1.26 -11.30 10.86
C ILE A 240 -1.61 -9.82 10.61
N PHE A 241 -2.58 -9.26 11.33
CA PHE A 241 -2.99 -7.86 11.19
C PHE A 241 -1.94 -6.92 11.79
N ILE A 242 -1.36 -7.28 12.93
CA ILE A 242 -0.27 -6.53 13.58
C ILE A 242 0.96 -6.56 12.67
N SER A 243 1.30 -7.72 12.10
CA SER A 243 2.39 -7.87 11.12
C SER A 243 2.14 -7.03 9.86
N MET A 244 0.92 -7.03 9.30
CA MET A 244 0.55 -6.17 8.17
C MET A 244 0.63 -4.67 8.50
N CYS A 245 0.26 -4.26 9.72
CA CYS A 245 0.38 -2.87 10.17
C CYS A 245 1.84 -2.45 10.34
N ILE A 246 2.69 -3.27 10.98
CA ILE A 246 4.14 -3.04 11.13
C ILE A 246 4.79 -2.91 9.75
N ILE A 247 4.41 -3.81 8.83
CA ILE A 247 4.84 -3.80 7.44
C ILE A 247 4.42 -2.51 6.73
N GLY A 248 3.14 -2.11 6.80
CA GLY A 248 2.64 -0.90 6.17
C GLY A 248 3.37 0.34 6.71
N LEU A 249 3.64 0.37 8.01
CA LEU A 249 4.44 1.39 8.67
C LEU A 249 5.91 1.37 8.25
N SER A 250 6.50 0.20 7.96
CA SER A 250 7.87 0.10 7.43
C SER A 250 7.99 0.61 5.98
N MET A 251 6.88 0.62 5.22
CA MET A 251 6.81 1.18 3.86
C MET A 251 6.61 2.70 3.84
N ILE A 252 6.17 3.31 4.94
CA ILE A 252 5.98 4.77 5.02
C ILE A 252 7.32 5.54 4.93
N PRO A 253 8.40 5.14 5.62
CA PRO A 253 9.74 5.70 5.40
C PRO A 253 10.20 5.61 3.94
N PHE A 254 9.83 4.53 3.24
CA PHE A 254 10.15 4.35 1.81
C PHE A 254 9.50 5.43 0.93
N CYS A 255 8.23 5.76 1.18
CA CYS A 255 7.57 6.88 0.51
C CYS A 255 8.17 8.24 0.91
N MET A 256 8.55 8.41 2.18
CA MET A 256 9.11 9.68 2.71
C MET A 256 10.54 9.98 2.22
N VAL A 257 11.37 8.96 1.98
CA VAL A 257 12.69 9.14 1.36
C VAL A 257 12.55 9.67 -0.07
N PHE A 258 11.47 9.29 -0.77
CA PHE A 258 11.21 9.71 -2.15
C PHE A 258 10.50 11.08 -2.26
N GLU A 259 9.67 11.47 -1.30
CA GLU A 259 8.85 12.70 -1.40
C GLU A 259 9.69 14.01 -1.39
N GLY A 260 11.00 13.93 -1.12
CA GLY A 260 11.91 15.08 -1.08
C GLY A 260 12.91 15.21 -2.23
N ARG A 261 13.16 14.13 -2.99
CA ARG A 261 14.05 14.15 -4.15
C ARG A 261 13.15 14.11 -5.37
N ASN A 262 13.38 14.98 -6.35
CA ASN A 262 12.79 14.80 -7.66
C ASN A 262 13.80 13.95 -8.46
N PRO A 263 13.87 12.61 -8.29
CA PRO A 263 14.85 11.82 -9.01
C PRO A 263 14.65 12.03 -10.49
N GLN A 264 15.76 12.23 -11.20
CA GLN A 264 15.68 12.43 -12.64
C GLN A 264 15.06 11.18 -13.28
N ALA A 265 14.26 11.36 -14.33
CA ALA A 265 13.67 10.24 -15.06
C ALA A 265 14.70 9.16 -15.46
N ARG A 266 15.96 9.58 -15.65
CA ARG A 266 17.10 8.71 -15.95
C ARG A 266 17.55 7.84 -14.77
N GLU A 267 17.47 8.35 -13.54
CA GLU A 267 17.77 7.59 -12.32
C GLU A 267 16.68 6.54 -12.07
N ILE A 268 15.41 6.93 -12.23
CA ILE A 268 14.26 6.01 -12.14
C ILE A 268 14.37 4.89 -13.19
N LEU A 269 14.75 5.24 -14.43
CA LEU A 269 14.97 4.26 -15.49
C LEU A 269 16.01 3.21 -15.09
N LEU A 270 17.15 3.63 -14.52
CA LEU A 270 18.19 2.68 -14.13
C LEU A 270 17.75 1.77 -12.99
N ILE A 271 17.01 2.30 -12.02
CA ILE A 271 16.43 1.50 -10.94
C ILE A 271 15.42 0.49 -11.50
N ALA A 272 14.56 0.91 -12.42
CA ALA A 272 13.58 0.03 -13.07
C ALA A 272 14.27 -1.09 -13.86
N VAL A 273 15.34 -0.77 -14.61
CA VAL A 273 16.12 -1.76 -15.35
C VAL A 273 16.82 -2.73 -14.40
N MET A 274 17.45 -2.25 -13.32
CA MET A 274 18.08 -3.11 -12.33
C MET A 274 17.07 -4.02 -11.63
N ALA A 275 15.88 -3.50 -11.30
CA ALA A 275 14.80 -4.29 -10.71
C ALA A 275 14.30 -5.37 -11.69
N ALA A 276 14.13 -5.03 -12.97
CA ALA A 276 13.75 -5.99 -14.00
C ALA A 276 14.79 -7.11 -14.15
N ILE A 277 16.09 -6.78 -14.17
CA ILE A 277 17.17 -7.79 -14.20
C ILE A 277 17.13 -8.67 -12.95
N ALA A 278 16.87 -8.10 -11.77
CA ALA A 278 16.73 -8.86 -10.52
C ALA A 278 15.53 -9.83 -10.55
N VAL A 279 14.40 -9.39 -11.09
CA VAL A 279 13.19 -10.22 -11.27
C VAL A 279 13.47 -11.35 -12.27
N VAL A 280 14.03 -11.03 -13.44
CA VAL A 280 14.41 -12.03 -14.46
C VAL A 280 15.43 -13.01 -13.92
N GLY A 281 16.44 -12.53 -13.19
CA GLY A 281 17.40 -13.39 -12.52
C GLY A 281 16.73 -14.33 -11.53
N ARG A 282 15.77 -13.86 -10.73
CA ARG A 282 15.00 -14.72 -9.83
C ARG A 282 14.17 -15.76 -10.57
N MET A 283 13.60 -15.40 -11.73
CA MET A 283 12.81 -16.30 -12.60
C MET A 283 13.66 -17.33 -13.33
N ALA A 284 14.84 -16.96 -13.84
CA ALA A 284 15.71 -17.87 -14.57
C ALA A 284 16.14 -19.09 -13.73
N PHE A 285 16.26 -18.90 -12.42
CA PHE A 285 16.64 -19.94 -11.47
C PHE A 285 15.45 -20.49 -10.68
N PHE A 286 14.22 -20.44 -11.23
CA PHE A 286 13.02 -20.87 -10.50
C PHE A 286 13.05 -22.33 -10.04
N MET A 287 13.73 -23.21 -10.79
CA MET A 287 13.85 -24.65 -10.47
C MET A 287 14.83 -24.94 -9.34
N LEU A 288 15.71 -23.99 -8.99
CA LEU A 288 16.72 -24.19 -7.96
C LEU A 288 16.26 -23.54 -6.64
N PRO A 289 16.08 -24.32 -5.55
CA PRO A 289 15.65 -23.78 -4.27
C PRO A 289 16.63 -22.73 -3.75
N GLN A 290 16.15 -21.51 -3.52
CA GLN A 290 16.89 -20.35 -2.97
C GLN A 290 18.18 -19.90 -3.70
N PHE A 291 18.60 -20.60 -4.76
CA PHE A 291 19.72 -20.20 -5.58
C PHE A 291 19.29 -19.09 -6.54
N LYS A 292 19.26 -17.84 -6.07
CA LYS A 292 18.73 -16.69 -6.81
C LYS A 292 19.75 -15.54 -6.84
N PRO A 293 19.96 -14.88 -7.99
CA PRO A 293 20.88 -13.73 -8.14
C PRO A 293 20.29 -12.41 -7.62
N VAL A 294 19.05 -12.40 -7.13
CA VAL A 294 18.29 -11.19 -6.79
C VAL A 294 19.07 -10.27 -5.83
N THR A 295 19.60 -10.81 -4.74
CA THR A 295 20.33 -10.03 -3.72
C THR A 295 21.64 -9.45 -4.27
N ALA A 296 22.35 -10.20 -5.11
CA ALA A 296 23.57 -9.72 -5.76
C ALA A 296 23.30 -8.50 -6.65
N ILE A 297 22.24 -8.54 -7.45
CA ILE A 297 21.85 -7.44 -8.34
C ILE A 297 21.44 -6.21 -7.53
N VAL A 298 20.73 -6.42 -6.42
CA VAL A 298 20.31 -5.36 -5.48
C VAL A 298 21.51 -4.70 -4.79
N ILE A 299 22.51 -5.47 -4.38
CA ILE A 299 23.77 -4.96 -3.84
C ILE A 299 24.49 -4.12 -4.89
N ILE A 300 24.63 -4.62 -6.12
CA ILE A 300 25.25 -3.88 -7.24
C ILE A 300 24.50 -2.58 -7.53
N ALA A 301 23.16 -2.60 -7.46
CA ALA A 301 22.36 -1.39 -7.62
C ALA A 301 22.60 -0.40 -6.47
N GLY A 302 22.76 -0.87 -5.23
CA GLY A 302 23.09 -0.03 -4.08
C GLY A 302 24.48 0.61 -4.18
N VAL A 303 25.50 -0.19 -4.47
CA VAL A 303 26.90 0.24 -4.61
C VAL A 303 27.09 1.11 -5.85
N GLY A 304 26.38 0.76 -6.92
CA GLY A 304 26.34 1.46 -8.17
C GLY A 304 25.57 2.76 -8.02
N LEU A 305 24.25 2.73 -7.93
CA LEU A 305 23.37 3.91 -8.03
C LEU A 305 23.22 4.70 -6.71
N GLY A 306 23.52 4.11 -5.56
CA GLY A 306 23.40 4.72 -4.23
C GLY A 306 22.45 3.95 -3.30
N ALA A 307 22.51 4.24 -2.00
CA ALA A 307 21.75 3.51 -0.98
C ALA A 307 20.23 3.48 -1.22
N GLU A 308 19.64 4.63 -1.55
CA GLU A 308 18.21 4.75 -1.81
C GLU A 308 17.79 3.96 -3.06
N ALA A 309 18.61 4.03 -4.12
CA ALA A 309 18.39 3.29 -5.36
C ALA A 309 18.53 1.77 -5.16
N GLY A 310 19.49 1.32 -4.35
CA GLY A 310 19.63 -0.08 -3.93
C GLY A 310 18.40 -0.58 -3.17
N PHE A 311 17.91 0.22 -2.21
CA PHE A 311 16.68 -0.10 -1.49
C PHE A 311 15.49 -0.28 -2.43
N LEU A 312 15.27 0.69 -3.31
CA LEU A 312 14.14 0.68 -4.25
C LEU A 312 14.23 -0.48 -5.23
N THR A 313 15.43 -0.78 -5.72
CA THR A 313 15.68 -1.95 -6.58
C THR A 313 15.27 -3.25 -5.87
N GLY A 314 15.66 -3.42 -4.60
CA GLY A 314 15.33 -4.61 -3.81
C GLY A 314 13.84 -4.75 -3.50
N ALA A 315 13.21 -3.66 -3.05
CA ALA A 315 11.78 -3.64 -2.77
C ALA A 315 10.95 -3.93 -4.04
N MET A 316 11.29 -3.29 -5.16
CA MET A 316 10.59 -3.50 -6.43
C MET A 316 10.83 -4.92 -6.98
N ALA A 317 12.05 -5.45 -6.86
CA ALA A 317 12.35 -6.80 -7.29
C ALA A 317 11.55 -7.85 -6.49
N GLY A 318 11.46 -7.69 -5.16
CA GLY A 318 10.63 -8.54 -4.30
C GLY A 318 9.15 -8.46 -4.69
N PHE A 319 8.62 -7.24 -4.82
CA PHE A 319 7.21 -7.02 -5.16
C PHE A 319 6.82 -7.59 -6.52
N VAL A 320 7.59 -7.26 -7.57
CA VAL A 320 7.28 -7.65 -8.95
C VAL A 320 7.51 -9.14 -9.16
N SER A 321 8.59 -9.69 -8.61
CA SER A 321 8.84 -11.14 -8.76
C SER A 321 7.74 -11.98 -8.11
N ASN A 322 7.11 -11.50 -7.03
CA ASN A 322 6.03 -12.23 -6.38
C ASN A 322 4.72 -12.26 -7.20
N PHE A 323 4.57 -11.47 -8.26
CA PHE A 323 3.47 -11.73 -9.22
C PHE A 323 3.65 -13.06 -9.95
N PHE A 324 4.88 -13.52 -10.15
CA PHE A 324 5.19 -14.80 -10.80
C PHE A 324 5.25 -15.95 -9.80
N PHE A 325 5.79 -15.71 -8.59
CA PHE A 325 5.96 -16.74 -7.56
C PHE A 325 4.78 -16.86 -6.58
N GLY A 326 3.76 -16.01 -6.71
CA GLY A 326 2.64 -15.91 -5.78
C GLY A 326 2.82 -14.76 -4.77
N GLN A 327 1.76 -13.98 -4.60
CA GLN A 327 1.67 -12.92 -3.60
C GLN A 327 1.15 -13.48 -2.28
N GLY A 328 1.74 -13.04 -1.18
CA GLY A 328 1.29 -13.44 0.15
C GLY A 328 1.85 -12.54 1.26
N PRO A 329 1.48 -12.79 2.53
CA PRO A 329 1.87 -11.97 3.67
C PRO A 329 3.39 -11.85 3.88
N TRP A 330 4.19 -12.76 3.31
CA TRP A 330 5.66 -12.71 3.31
C TRP A 330 6.25 -11.66 2.34
N THR A 331 5.47 -11.19 1.37
CA THR A 331 5.96 -10.29 0.31
C THR A 331 6.61 -9.03 0.88
N PRO A 332 6.00 -8.33 1.84
CA PRO A 332 6.59 -7.10 2.33
C PRO A 332 7.84 -7.33 3.18
N TRP A 333 7.93 -8.47 3.89
CA TRP A 333 9.16 -8.91 4.54
C TRP A 333 10.28 -9.11 3.52
N GLN A 334 9.99 -9.73 2.37
CA GLN A 334 10.94 -9.88 1.27
C GLN A 334 11.34 -8.53 0.66
N MET A 335 10.37 -7.64 0.43
CA MET A 335 10.63 -6.29 -0.09
C MET A 335 11.58 -5.52 0.83
N PHE A 336 11.31 -5.54 2.14
CA PHE A 336 12.15 -4.87 3.12
C PHE A 336 13.52 -5.53 3.26
N SER A 337 13.60 -6.86 3.30
CA SER A 337 14.85 -7.62 3.42
C SER A 337 15.80 -7.36 2.24
N PHE A 338 15.30 -7.44 1.00
CA PHE A 338 16.11 -7.07 -0.16
C PHE A 338 16.46 -5.59 -0.14
N GLY A 339 15.50 -4.72 0.18
CA GLY A 339 15.70 -3.28 0.23
C GLY A 339 16.80 -2.87 1.20
N ILE A 340 16.75 -3.33 2.45
CA ILE A 340 17.71 -2.92 3.49
C ILE A 340 19.13 -3.41 3.15
N ILE A 341 19.29 -4.58 2.55
CA ILE A 341 20.59 -5.08 2.08
C ILE A 341 21.15 -4.16 0.99
N GLY A 342 20.33 -3.77 0.01
CA GLY A 342 20.73 -2.81 -1.02
C GLY A 342 21.07 -1.43 -0.47
N PHE A 343 20.32 -0.97 0.54
CA PHE A 343 20.60 0.29 1.24
C PHE A 343 21.95 0.26 1.96
N LEU A 344 22.19 -0.77 2.78
CA LEU A 344 23.43 -0.94 3.52
C LEU A 344 24.63 -1.06 2.57
N ALA A 345 24.49 -1.80 1.47
CA ALA A 345 25.50 -1.87 0.43
C ALA A 345 25.85 -0.47 -0.12
N GLY A 346 24.83 0.33 -0.45
CA GLY A 346 25.04 1.68 -0.93
C GLY A 346 25.61 2.63 0.13
N VAL A 347 25.30 2.47 1.41
CA VAL A 347 25.88 3.30 2.49
C VAL A 347 27.37 2.96 2.72
N ILE A 348 27.67 1.66 2.85
CA ILE A 348 29.02 1.18 3.18
C ILE A 348 29.99 1.42 2.02
N PHE A 349 29.56 1.15 0.78
CA PHE A 349 30.44 1.21 -0.39
C PHE A 349 30.29 2.50 -1.24
N SER A 350 29.47 3.47 -0.79
CA SER A 350 29.21 4.77 -1.47
C SER A 350 30.48 5.58 -1.76
N LYS A 351 31.50 5.45 -0.90
CA LYS A 351 32.75 6.21 -0.99
C LYS A 351 33.93 5.41 -1.57
N SER A 352 33.71 4.20 -2.08
CA SER A 352 34.77 3.43 -2.74
C SER A 352 35.11 4.07 -4.09
N LYS A 353 35.80 5.22 -4.04
CA LYS A 353 36.29 6.01 -5.18
C LYS A 353 37.68 5.54 -5.64
N ASN A 354 38.31 4.63 -4.89
CA ASN A 354 39.63 4.06 -5.17
C ASN A 354 39.59 2.87 -6.15
N ARG A 355 38.48 2.68 -6.89
CA ARG A 355 38.30 1.58 -7.88
C ARG A 355 39.21 1.69 -9.10
N LYS A 356 39.99 2.75 -9.25
CA LYS A 356 40.77 3.04 -10.45
C LYS A 356 42.24 3.21 -10.09
N GLY A 357 43.04 2.20 -10.41
CA GLY A 357 44.50 2.31 -10.33
C GLY A 357 45.23 0.97 -10.45
N SER A 358 44.74 -0.09 -9.80
CA SER A 358 45.40 -1.41 -9.82
C SER A 358 44.39 -2.57 -9.86
N ARG A 359 44.80 -3.69 -10.47
CA ARG A 359 44.02 -4.95 -10.51
C ARG A 359 43.74 -5.49 -9.10
N GLU A 360 44.67 -5.25 -8.17
CA GLU A 360 44.57 -5.66 -6.77
C GLU A 360 43.44 -4.94 -6.02
N ALA A 361 43.26 -3.63 -6.23
CA ALA A 361 42.18 -2.86 -5.62
C ALA A 361 40.79 -3.32 -6.11
N GLU A 362 40.68 -3.73 -7.38
CA GLU A 362 39.45 -4.29 -7.93
C GLU A 362 39.10 -5.65 -7.30
N TRP A 363 40.09 -6.51 -7.13
CA TRP A 363 39.91 -7.82 -6.47
C TRP A 363 39.51 -7.66 -5.00
N LEU A 364 40.14 -6.75 -4.25
CA LEU A 364 39.78 -6.46 -2.86
C LEU A 364 38.34 -5.93 -2.74
N HIS A 365 37.89 -5.09 -3.69
CA HIS A 365 36.51 -4.59 -3.74
C HIS A 365 35.51 -5.72 -3.99
N VAL A 366 35.77 -6.62 -4.96
CA VAL A 366 34.89 -7.78 -5.19
C VAL A 366 34.86 -8.70 -3.98
N LEU A 367 36.01 -8.95 -3.34
CA LEU A 367 36.07 -9.81 -2.16
C LEU A 367 35.27 -9.22 -1.00
N THR A 368 35.43 -7.92 -0.72
CA THR A 368 34.66 -7.24 0.32
C THR A 368 33.16 -7.21 0.02
N LEU A 369 32.76 -7.03 -1.25
CA LEU A 369 31.36 -7.16 -1.66
C LEU A 369 30.84 -8.58 -1.48
N CYS A 370 31.61 -9.61 -1.82
CA CYS A 370 31.23 -11.00 -1.64
C CYS A 370 31.03 -11.35 -0.16
N ILE A 371 31.97 -10.95 0.71
CA ILE A 371 31.87 -11.15 2.16
C ILE A 371 30.63 -10.43 2.70
N PHE A 372 30.45 -9.15 2.35
CA PHE A 372 29.28 -8.39 2.74
C PHE A 372 27.99 -9.05 2.24
N GLY A 373 27.92 -9.42 0.96
CA GLY A 373 26.72 -9.98 0.34
C GLY A 373 26.34 -11.34 0.91
N GLY A 374 27.32 -12.21 1.15
CA GLY A 374 27.11 -13.49 1.83
C GLY A 374 26.59 -13.30 3.25
N LEU A 375 27.27 -12.45 4.05
CA LEU A 375 26.87 -12.20 5.43
C LEU A 375 25.52 -11.48 5.54
N ALA A 376 25.27 -10.48 4.70
CA ALA A 376 24.01 -9.75 4.68
C ALA A 376 22.85 -10.65 4.23
N THR A 377 23.07 -11.54 3.27
CA THR A 377 22.05 -12.53 2.87
C THR A 377 21.79 -13.54 3.99
N LEU A 378 22.84 -14.09 4.60
CA LEU A 378 22.69 -15.10 5.64
C LEU A 378 22.03 -14.53 6.90
N VAL A 379 22.51 -13.38 7.37
CA VAL A 379 22.10 -12.79 8.65
C VAL A 379 20.88 -11.91 8.47
N ILE A 380 20.87 -10.97 7.54
CA ILE A 380 19.77 -10.00 7.45
C ILE A 380 18.56 -10.63 6.76
N TYR A 381 18.75 -11.17 5.56
CA TYR A 381 17.64 -11.80 4.84
C TYR A 381 17.15 -13.06 5.55
N GLY A 382 18.08 -13.94 5.99
CA GLY A 382 17.72 -15.15 6.74
C GLY A 382 16.93 -14.84 8.01
N LEU A 383 17.43 -13.98 8.89
CA LEU A 383 16.75 -13.64 10.16
C LEU A 383 15.38 -13.02 9.92
N LEU A 384 15.26 -12.08 8.98
CA LEU A 384 13.97 -11.43 8.69
C LEU A 384 12.96 -12.40 8.08
N MET A 385 13.40 -13.27 7.17
CA MET A 385 12.50 -14.23 6.51
C MET A 385 12.11 -15.40 7.41
N ASP A 386 13.03 -15.91 8.22
CA ASP A 386 12.75 -16.95 9.21
C ASP A 386 11.80 -16.41 10.28
N THR A 387 12.04 -15.18 10.76
CA THR A 387 11.10 -14.48 11.65
C THR A 387 9.72 -14.34 11.02
N SER A 388 9.63 -13.92 9.76
CA SER A 388 8.34 -13.82 9.06
C SER A 388 7.61 -15.16 9.00
N THR A 389 8.36 -16.26 8.85
CA THR A 389 7.80 -17.61 8.81
C THR A 389 7.20 -18.00 10.15
N VAL A 390 7.85 -17.67 11.28
CA VAL A 390 7.31 -17.91 12.62
C VAL A 390 5.99 -17.16 12.83
N PHE A 391 5.97 -15.86 12.52
CA PHE A 391 4.76 -15.04 12.66
C PHE A 391 3.60 -15.48 11.76
N MET A 392 3.89 -16.19 10.67
CA MET A 392 2.88 -16.67 9.73
C MET A 392 2.42 -18.10 9.97
N SER A 393 3.28 -18.94 10.55
CA SER A 393 3.07 -20.39 10.62
C SER A 393 2.75 -20.89 12.04
N SER A 394 3.12 -20.14 13.07
CA SER A 394 2.94 -20.55 14.47
C SER A 394 1.70 -19.93 15.08
N GLN A 395 0.85 -20.75 15.71
CA GLN A 395 -0.30 -20.28 16.50
C GLN A 395 0.11 -19.70 17.86
N GLU A 396 1.32 -20.03 18.33
CA GLU A 396 1.88 -19.53 19.59
C GLU A 396 3.33 -19.08 19.35
N LEU A 397 3.66 -17.86 19.79
CA LEU A 397 4.98 -17.25 19.67
C LEU A 397 5.92 -17.74 20.78
N THR A 398 6.32 -19.01 20.72
CA THR A 398 7.24 -19.61 21.69
C THR A 398 8.69 -19.54 21.22
N TRP A 399 9.65 -19.44 22.14
CA TRP A 399 11.08 -19.43 21.80
C TRP A 399 11.51 -20.70 21.04
N GLN A 400 10.88 -21.83 21.35
CA GLN A 400 11.09 -23.11 20.70
C GLN A 400 10.67 -23.06 19.22
N ALA A 401 9.56 -22.39 18.90
CA ALA A 401 9.10 -22.21 17.52
C ALA A 401 10.08 -21.36 16.70
N PHE A 402 10.62 -20.28 17.29
CA PHE A 402 11.71 -19.52 16.67
C PHE A 402 12.92 -20.41 16.41
N LEU A 403 13.41 -21.13 17.42
CA LEU A 403 14.58 -21.97 17.27
C LEU A 403 14.40 -23.05 16.18
N ALA A 404 13.23 -23.68 16.11
CA ALA A 404 12.91 -24.69 15.12
C ALA A 404 12.90 -24.14 13.68
N VAL A 405 12.30 -22.97 13.47
CA VAL A 405 12.26 -22.32 12.15
C VAL A 405 13.65 -21.86 11.72
N TYR A 406 14.44 -21.29 12.62
CA TYR A 406 15.80 -20.84 12.29
C TYR A 406 16.72 -22.03 11.95
N ILE A 407 16.63 -23.14 12.70
CA ILE A 407 17.42 -24.35 12.40
C ILE A 407 17.02 -24.93 11.04
N SER A 408 15.72 -25.01 10.75
CA SER A 408 15.22 -25.55 9.47
C SER A 408 15.44 -24.62 8.28
N GLY A 409 15.40 -23.30 8.49
CA GLY A 409 15.65 -22.27 7.48
C GLY A 409 17.14 -22.08 7.17
N PHE A 410 18.04 -22.38 8.11
CA PHE A 410 19.47 -22.12 7.97
C PHE A 410 20.11 -22.72 6.69
N PRO A 411 19.88 -23.99 6.31
CA PRO A 411 20.44 -24.54 5.07
C PRO A 411 20.01 -23.76 3.82
N PHE A 412 18.75 -23.33 3.78
CA PHE A 412 18.18 -22.52 2.69
C PHE A 412 18.81 -21.12 2.64
N ASN A 413 19.05 -20.52 3.80
CA ASN A 413 19.72 -19.23 3.92
C ASN A 413 21.20 -19.30 3.50
N VAL A 414 21.88 -20.41 3.80
CA VAL A 414 23.24 -20.71 3.32
C VAL A 414 23.27 -20.83 1.80
N ILE A 415 22.33 -21.57 1.18
CA ILE A 415 22.24 -21.68 -0.28
C ILE A 415 22.06 -20.30 -0.92
N HIS A 416 21.18 -19.46 -0.36
CA HIS A 416 21.00 -18.10 -0.85
C HIS A 416 22.28 -17.27 -0.69
N ALA A 417 22.95 -17.33 0.45
CA ALA A 417 24.19 -16.61 0.70
C ALA A 417 25.31 -17.02 -0.29
N VAL A 418 25.46 -18.33 -0.53
CA VAL A 418 26.42 -18.87 -1.50
C VAL A 418 26.07 -18.41 -2.92
N SER A 419 24.81 -18.47 -3.31
CA SER A 419 24.32 -17.93 -4.58
C SER A 419 24.69 -16.45 -4.73
N THR A 420 24.39 -15.63 -3.72
CA THR A 420 24.74 -14.20 -3.72
C THR A 420 26.24 -13.98 -3.92
N VAL A 421 27.09 -14.73 -3.22
CA VAL A 421 28.55 -14.66 -3.35
C VAL A 421 29.00 -14.99 -4.77
N ILE A 422 28.50 -16.09 -5.34
CA ILE A 422 28.85 -16.51 -6.71
C ILE A 422 28.47 -15.42 -7.71
N PHE A 423 27.25 -14.89 -7.64
CA PHE A 423 26.80 -13.85 -8.57
C PHE A 423 27.55 -12.53 -8.38
N LEU A 424 27.86 -12.12 -7.14
CA LEU A 424 28.67 -10.93 -6.90
C LEU A 424 30.09 -11.09 -7.47
N PHE A 425 30.70 -12.25 -7.28
CA PHE A 425 32.04 -12.54 -7.80
C PHE A 425 32.14 -12.33 -9.31
N PHE A 426 31.14 -12.82 -10.07
CA PHE A 426 31.14 -12.69 -11.53
C PHE A 426 30.55 -11.37 -12.04
N LEU A 427 29.53 -10.82 -11.39
CA LEU A 427 28.74 -9.71 -11.94
C LEU A 427 29.13 -8.33 -11.39
N ALA A 428 29.73 -8.23 -10.20
CA ALA A 428 29.95 -6.94 -9.54
C ALA A 428 30.79 -5.99 -10.42
N LEU A 429 31.99 -6.39 -10.82
CA LEU A 429 32.87 -5.58 -11.68
C LEU A 429 32.26 -5.20 -13.04
N PRO A 430 31.77 -6.15 -13.87
CA PRO A 430 31.28 -5.81 -15.20
C PRO A 430 30.02 -4.93 -15.14
N MET A 431 29.12 -5.16 -14.18
CA MET A 431 27.91 -4.36 -14.04
C MET A 431 28.22 -2.98 -13.48
N GLU A 432 29.05 -2.86 -12.45
CA GLU A 432 29.47 -1.56 -11.91
C GLU A 432 30.15 -0.69 -12.98
N ARG A 433 31.05 -1.25 -13.79
CA ARG A 433 31.70 -0.52 -14.89
C ARG A 433 30.69 -0.02 -15.92
N LYS A 434 29.65 -0.81 -16.24
CA LYS A 434 28.57 -0.38 -17.15
C LYS A 434 27.75 0.74 -16.51
N LEU A 435 27.37 0.60 -15.24
CA LEU A 435 26.64 1.63 -14.50
C LEU A 435 27.45 2.94 -14.44
N ASP A 436 28.75 2.88 -14.18
CA ASP A 436 29.65 4.04 -14.18
C ASP A 436 29.72 4.74 -15.54
N ARG A 437 29.80 3.98 -16.64
CA ARG A 437 29.78 4.53 -18.01
C ARG A 437 28.47 5.24 -18.31
N ILE A 438 27.34 4.64 -17.92
CA ILE A 438 26.01 5.21 -18.10
C ILE A 438 25.88 6.50 -17.29
N LYS A 439 26.27 6.48 -16.00
CA LYS A 439 26.23 7.67 -15.14
C LYS A 439 27.02 8.83 -15.73
N LYS A 440 28.22 8.57 -16.25
CA LYS A 440 29.05 9.57 -16.94
C LYS A 440 28.38 10.08 -18.22
N LYS A 441 27.92 9.19 -19.09
CA LYS A 441 27.28 9.55 -20.37
C LYS A 441 26.05 10.43 -20.18
N TYR A 442 25.28 10.16 -19.12
CA TYR A 442 23.99 10.81 -18.89
C TYR A 442 24.02 11.91 -17.81
N GLY A 443 25.18 12.23 -17.24
CA GLY A 443 25.37 13.31 -16.26
C GLY A 443 24.63 13.09 -14.93
N ILE A 444 24.26 11.85 -14.61
CA ILE A 444 23.33 11.54 -13.51
C ILE A 444 24.02 11.74 -12.13
N LEU A 445 25.35 11.60 -12.08
CA LEU A 445 26.15 11.70 -10.86
C LEU A 445 27.57 12.21 -11.18
N GLU A 446 27.76 13.51 -11.40
CA GLU A 446 29.11 14.11 -11.33
C GLU A 446 29.49 14.37 -9.85
N VAL A 447 30.42 13.55 -9.36
CA VAL A 447 30.92 13.54 -7.97
C VAL A 447 32.04 14.54 -7.76
#